data_AF-A0A3D6DQF2-F1
#
_entry.id   AF-A0A3D6DQF2-F1
#
_cell.length_a   1.000
_cell.length_b   1.000
_cell.length_c   1.000
_cell.angle_alpha   90.00
_cell.angle_beta   90.00
_cell.angle_gamma   90.00
#
_symmetry.space_group_name_H-M   'P 1'
#
loop_
_entity.id
_entity.type
_entity.pdbx_description
1 polymer ?
#
loop_
_entity_poly.entity_id
_entity_poly.type
_entity_poly.pdbx_seq_one_letter_code
_entity_poly.pdbx_strand_id
1 'polypeptide(L)'
;MNLPDGLLDAGWTVMAWVCFVPLALFAARRAAWRVLVEPARLNAFLAMVVALILLWHLQAGVKPGLSLHLLGATVFTLCFGWALAFIGLCLVLVGVGLNGFSGWQAFAANALLLAGVGVAASHA
;
A
#
# COMPACT_ATOMS: atom_id res chain seq x y z
N MET A 1 -7.29 6.11 3.80
CA MET A 1 -8.29 6.70 2.87
C MET A 1 -7.73 6.64 1.46
N ASN A 2 -8.54 6.29 0.46
CA ASN A 2 -8.14 6.23 -0.94
C ASN A 2 -8.58 7.52 -1.66
N LEU A 3 -7.70 8.13 -2.46
CA LEU A 3 -8.03 9.27 -3.31
C LEU A 3 -8.70 8.79 -4.60
N PRO A 4 -9.88 9.32 -4.96
CA PRO A 4 -10.53 9.00 -6.22
C PRO A 4 -9.79 9.60 -7.42
N ASP A 5 -9.94 8.96 -8.59
CA ASP A 5 -9.39 9.47 -9.85
C ASP A 5 -10.03 10.81 -10.24
N GLY A 6 -9.24 11.67 -10.89
CA GLY A 6 -9.66 13.01 -11.30
C GLY A 6 -9.63 14.07 -10.18
N LEU A 7 -9.30 13.71 -8.94
CA LEU A 7 -9.16 14.67 -7.84
C LEU A 7 -7.86 15.49 -7.93
N LEU A 8 -6.78 14.87 -8.43
CA LEU A 8 -5.47 15.50 -8.58
C LEU A 8 -5.30 15.98 -10.01
N ASP A 9 -4.81 17.20 -10.17
CA ASP A 9 -4.37 17.71 -11.46
C ASP A 9 -3.19 16.89 -12.01
N ALA A 10 -2.98 16.94 -13.33
CA ALA A 10 -1.93 16.18 -14.01
C ALA A 10 -0.53 16.48 -13.43
N GLY A 11 -0.25 17.74 -13.08
CA GLY A 11 1.02 18.13 -12.47
C GLY A 11 1.29 17.45 -11.12
N TRP A 12 0.28 17.43 -10.24
CA TRP A 12 0.37 16.77 -8.94
C TRP A 12 0.49 15.25 -9.05
N THR A 13 -0.20 14.66 -10.03
CA THR A 13 -0.11 13.22 -10.31
C THR A 13 1.30 12.83 -10.76
N VAL A 14 1.90 13.62 -11.66
CA VAL A 14 3.30 13.41 -12.10
C VAL A 14 4.27 13.56 -10.94
N MET A 15 4.11 14.59 -10.10
CA MET A 15 4.94 14.75 -8.89
C MET A 15 4.82 13.55 -7.94
N ALA A 16 3.61 13.02 -7.73
CA ALA A 16 3.41 11.84 -6.90
C ALA A 16 4.15 10.62 -7.47
N TRP A 17 4.10 10.40 -8.79
CA TRP A 17 4.87 9.35 -9.45
C TRP A 17 6.38 9.56 -9.33
N VAL A 18 6.86 10.79 -9.52
CA VAL A 18 8.29 11.13 -9.38
C VAL A 18 8.81 10.89 -7.97
N CYS A 19 7.99 11.08 -6.93
CA CYS A 19 8.34 10.74 -5.55
C CYS A 19 8.20 9.24 -5.25
N PHE A 20 7.17 8.60 -5.79
CA PHE A 20 6.85 7.20 -5.55
C PHE A 20 7.91 6.26 -6.14
N VAL A 21 8.30 6.47 -7.41
CA VAL A 21 9.25 5.60 -8.11
C VAL A 21 10.60 5.45 -7.38
N PRO A 22 11.30 6.53 -6.97
CA PRO A 22 12.57 6.41 -6.26
C PRO A 22 12.39 5.79 -4.87
N LEU A 23 11.29 6.09 -4.16
CA LEU A 23 11.00 5.46 -2.87
C LEU A 23 10.75 3.95 -3.02
N ALA A 24 9.93 3.56 -4.01
CA ALA A 24 9.65 2.17 -4.32
C ALA A 24 10.91 1.42 -4.74
N LEU A 25 11.78 2.04 -5.55
CA LEU A 25 13.05 1.47 -5.94
C LEU A 25 13.99 1.31 -4.73
N PHE A 26 14.04 2.32 -3.85
CA PHE A 26 14.84 2.27 -2.63
C PHE A 26 14.35 1.18 -1.68
N ALA A 27 13.04 1.08 -1.45
CA ALA A 27 12.43 0.03 -0.66
C ALA A 27 12.70 -1.35 -1.27
N ALA A 28 12.54 -1.50 -2.59
CA ALA A 28 12.85 -2.74 -3.29
C ALA A 28 14.33 -3.14 -3.18
N ARG A 29 15.28 -2.19 -3.17
CA ARG A 29 16.70 -2.50 -2.95
C ARG A 29 17.04 -2.85 -1.50
N ARG A 30 16.36 -2.23 -0.54
CA ARG A 30 16.54 -2.45 0.90
C ARG A 30 15.79 -3.69 1.41
N ALA A 31 14.81 -4.17 0.66
CA ALA A 31 13.99 -5.31 1.05
C ALA A 31 14.85 -6.57 1.23
N ALA A 32 14.68 -7.22 2.38
CA ALA A 32 15.36 -8.45 2.69
C ALA A 32 14.71 -9.64 1.97
N TRP A 33 14.76 -9.66 0.63
CA TRP A 33 14.12 -10.68 -0.22
C TRP A 33 14.47 -12.12 0.17
N ARG A 34 15.64 -12.32 0.77
CA ARG A 34 16.10 -13.60 1.31
C ARG A 34 15.11 -14.21 2.31
N VAL A 35 14.38 -13.38 3.06
CA VAL A 35 13.34 -13.81 4.02
C VAL A 35 12.17 -14.49 3.30
N LEU A 36 11.86 -14.10 2.06
CA LEU A 36 10.78 -14.67 1.27
C LEU A 36 11.20 -15.92 0.47
N VAL A 37 12.47 -16.32 0.54
CA VAL A 37 12.93 -17.59 -0.07
C VAL A 37 12.35 -18.79 0.69
N GLU A 38 12.08 -18.63 1.99
CA GLU A 38 11.43 -19.66 2.79
C GLU A 38 9.94 -19.76 2.43
N PRO A 39 9.43 -20.93 1.98
CA PRO A 39 8.05 -21.05 1.48
C PRO A 39 6.99 -20.64 2.49
N ALA A 40 7.20 -20.97 3.77
CA ALA A 40 6.28 -20.59 4.84
C ALA A 40 6.13 -19.07 4.97
N ARG A 41 7.24 -18.32 4.86
CA ARG A 41 7.25 -16.86 4.94
C ARG A 41 6.66 -16.22 3.69
N LEU A 42 6.93 -16.78 2.51
CA LEU A 42 6.31 -16.32 1.26
C LEU A 42 4.78 -16.49 1.32
N ASN A 43 4.31 -17.67 1.73
CA ASN A 43 2.89 -17.94 1.87
C ASN A 43 2.25 -17.00 2.89
N ALA A 44 2.89 -16.77 4.04
CA ALA A 44 2.39 -15.82 5.03
C ALA A 44 2.34 -14.38 4.49
N PHE A 45 3.35 -13.95 3.73
CA PHE A 45 3.38 -12.63 3.11
C PHE A 45 2.22 -12.44 2.12
N LEU A 46 2.05 -13.40 1.21
CA LEU A 46 0.97 -13.37 0.21
C LEU A 46 -0.40 -13.50 0.86
N ALA A 47 -0.54 -14.37 1.88
CA ALA A 47 -1.76 -14.49 2.65
C ALA A 47 -2.12 -13.18 3.34
N MET A 48 -1.13 -12.43 3.86
CA MET A 48 -1.39 -11.11 4.43
C MET A 48 -1.84 -10.10 3.37
N VAL A 49 -1.20 -10.08 2.19
CA VAL A 49 -1.64 -9.23 1.07
C VAL A 49 -3.10 -9.52 0.71
N VAL A 50 -3.46 -10.79 0.52
CA VAL A 50 -4.83 -11.19 0.20
C VAL A 50 -5.80 -10.83 1.32
N ALA A 51 -5.45 -11.13 2.57
CA ALA A 51 -6.28 -10.79 3.73
C ALA A 51 -6.52 -9.28 3.83
N LEU A 52 -5.51 -8.45 3.56
CA LEU A 52 -5.64 -6.99 3.55
C LEU A 52 -6.50 -6.48 2.39
N ILE A 53 -6.44 -7.11 1.21
CA ILE A 53 -7.36 -6.80 0.10
C ILE A 53 -8.81 -7.13 0.49
N LEU A 54 -9.04 -8.25 1.19
CA LEU A 54 -10.38 -8.61 1.69
C LEU A 54 -10.85 -7.66 2.80
N LEU A 55 -9.98 -7.34 3.75
CA LEU A 55 -10.25 -6.35 4.80
C LEU A 55 -10.55 -4.97 4.21
N TRP A 56 -9.99 -4.63 3.04
CA TRP A 56 -10.30 -3.41 2.31
C TRP A 56 -11.77 -3.34 1.87
N HIS A 57 -12.49 -4.46 1.74
CA HIS A 57 -13.92 -4.42 1.43
C HIS A 57 -14.77 -3.99 2.65
N LEU A 58 -14.22 -4.12 3.86
CA LEU A 58 -14.89 -3.67 5.08
C LEU A 58 -14.71 -2.14 5.21
N GLN A 59 -15.58 -1.41 4.52
CA GLN A 59 -15.58 0.06 4.58
C GLN A 59 -16.40 0.53 5.79
N ALA A 60 -15.74 1.22 6.72
CA ALA A 60 -16.43 1.98 7.74
C ALA A 60 -16.87 3.32 7.14
N GLY A 61 -18.12 3.40 6.68
CA GLY A 61 -18.73 4.62 6.16
C GLY A 61 -19.15 5.54 7.31
N VAL A 62 -18.25 6.44 7.73
CA VAL A 62 -18.53 7.38 8.84
C VAL A 62 -19.21 8.66 8.33
N LYS A 63 -18.87 9.12 7.12
CA LYS A 63 -19.47 10.31 6.48
C LYS A 63 -19.63 10.08 4.97
N PRO A 64 -20.61 10.73 4.30
CA PRO A 64 -20.74 10.65 2.85
C PRO A 64 -19.43 11.07 2.17
N GLY A 65 -18.87 10.22 1.32
CA GLY A 65 -17.58 10.46 0.65
C GLY A 65 -16.32 10.19 1.47
N LEU A 66 -16.44 9.74 2.73
CA LEU A 66 -15.30 9.36 3.58
C LEU A 66 -15.41 7.89 4.01
N SER A 67 -14.73 7.02 3.26
CA SER A 67 -14.57 5.61 3.61
C SER A 67 -13.26 5.37 4.35
N LEU A 68 -13.36 4.95 5.60
CA LEU A 68 -12.22 4.48 6.39
C LEU A 68 -12.06 2.98 6.20
N HIS A 69 -10.81 2.56 5.97
CA HIS A 69 -10.43 1.19 5.69
C HIS A 69 -9.37 0.75 6.69
N LEU A 70 -9.42 -0.53 7.09
CA LEU A 70 -8.34 -1.15 7.85
C LEU A 70 -7.13 -1.35 6.94
N LEU A 71 -6.07 -0.58 7.22
CA LEU A 71 -4.89 -0.48 6.35
C LEU A 71 -3.87 -1.59 6.64
N GLY A 72 -3.75 -2.01 7.90
CA GLY A 72 -2.84 -3.08 8.32
C GLY A 72 -1.35 -2.77 8.21
N ALA A 73 -0.94 -1.53 7.92
CA ALA A 73 0.47 -1.18 7.73
C ALA A 73 1.36 -1.47 8.94
N THR A 74 0.87 -1.25 10.16
CA THR A 74 1.63 -1.49 11.40
C THR A 74 1.97 -2.97 11.56
N VAL A 75 0.97 -3.83 11.47
CA VAL A 75 1.14 -5.29 11.54
C VAL A 75 2.06 -5.77 10.43
N PHE A 76 1.88 -5.27 9.19
CA PHE A 76 2.73 -5.66 8.07
C PHE A 76 4.19 -5.28 8.31
N THR A 77 4.43 -4.04 8.79
CA THR A 77 5.76 -3.51 9.10
C THR A 77 6.43 -4.31 10.21
N LEU A 78 5.71 -4.68 11.26
CA LEU A 78 6.26 -5.48 12.37
C LEU A 78 6.59 -6.92 11.95
N CYS A 79 5.78 -7.54 11.09
CA CYS A 79 6.01 -8.93 10.67
C CYS A 79 7.14 -9.10 9.64
N PHE A 80 7.28 -8.16 8.71
CA PHE A 80 8.19 -8.31 7.55
C PHE A 80 9.24 -7.20 7.42
N GLY A 81 9.20 -6.20 8.31
CA GLY A 81 10.05 -5.01 8.23
C GLY A 81 9.50 -3.97 7.23
N TRP A 82 9.96 -2.72 7.36
CA TRP A 82 9.43 -1.59 6.62
C TRP A 82 9.50 -1.76 5.09
N ALA A 83 10.62 -2.27 4.57
CA ALA A 83 10.85 -2.35 3.14
C ALA A 83 9.92 -3.37 2.45
N LEU A 84 9.77 -4.56 3.04
CA LEU A 84 8.84 -5.57 2.51
C LEU A 84 7.38 -5.18 2.76
N ALA A 85 7.07 -4.54 3.89
CA ALA A 85 5.73 -4.04 4.16
C ALA A 85 5.29 -2.96 3.16
N PHE A 86 6.17 -2.02 2.80
CA PHE A 86 5.89 -1.02 1.78
C PHE A 86 5.55 -1.66 0.43
N ILE A 87 6.34 -2.64 -0.01
CA ILE A 87 6.09 -3.38 -1.25
C ILE A 87 4.79 -4.19 -1.15
N GLY A 88 4.55 -4.87 -0.02
CA GLY A 88 3.33 -5.62 0.23
C GLY A 88 2.07 -4.76 0.17
N LEU A 89 2.10 -3.57 0.78
CA LEU A 89 0.99 -2.61 0.72
C LEU A 89 0.80 -2.03 -0.69
N CYS A 90 1.86 -1.85 -1.46
CA CYS A 90 1.74 -1.51 -2.88
C CYS A 90 1.00 -2.63 -3.65
N LEU A 91 1.32 -3.90 -3.37
CA LEU A 91 0.60 -5.04 -3.95
C LEU A 91 -0.88 -5.08 -3.53
N VAL A 92 -1.19 -4.74 -2.27
CA VAL A 92 -2.58 -4.58 -1.81
C VAL A 92 -3.30 -3.52 -2.63
N LEU A 93 -2.71 -2.34 -2.82
CA LEU A 93 -3.31 -1.27 -3.64
C LEU A 93 -3.52 -1.70 -5.09
N VAL A 94 -2.57 -2.45 -5.69
CA VAL A 94 -2.75 -3.01 -7.04
C VAL A 94 -3.94 -3.97 -7.06
N GLY A 95 -4.02 -4.88 -6.09
CA GLY A 95 -5.14 -5.81 -5.97
C GLY A 95 -6.49 -5.10 -5.83
N VAL A 96 -6.57 -4.07 -4.99
CA VAL A 96 -7.77 -3.24 -4.82
C VAL A 96 -8.12 -2.48 -6.11
N GLY A 97 -7.12 -1.93 -6.82
CA GLY A 97 -7.30 -1.27 -8.12
C GLY A 97 -7.84 -2.21 -9.20
N LEU A 98 -7.35 -3.45 -9.24
CA LEU A 98 -7.86 -4.48 -10.16
C LEU A 98 -9.32 -4.87 -9.88
N ASN A 99 -9.77 -4.74 -8.64
CA ASN A 99 -11.18 -4.96 -8.27
C ASN A 99 -12.07 -3.72 -8.58
N GLY A 100 -11.51 -2.64 -9.15
CA GLY A 100 -12.26 -1.43 -9.51
C GLY A 100 -12.56 -0.48 -8.35
N PHE A 101 -12.00 -0.74 -7.16
CA PHE A 101 -12.22 0.10 -5.96
C PHE A 101 -11.24 1.28 -5.84
N SER A 102 -10.22 1.33 -6.71
CA SER A 102 -9.22 2.39 -6.71
C SER A 102 -8.90 2.80 -8.13
N GLY A 103 -8.71 4.10 -8.29
CA GLY A 103 -8.21 4.70 -9.51
C GLY A 103 -6.72 4.42 -9.76
N TRP A 104 -6.32 4.37 -11.03
CA TRP A 104 -4.93 4.13 -11.42
C TRP A 104 -4.09 5.40 -11.47
N GLN A 105 -4.72 6.56 -11.70
CA GLN A 105 -4.02 7.84 -11.75
C GLN A 105 -3.59 8.24 -10.33
N ALA A 106 -4.50 8.08 -9.36
CA ALA A 106 -4.23 8.35 -7.96
C ALA A 106 -3.35 7.27 -7.27
N PHE A 107 -2.94 6.21 -7.97
CA PHE A 107 -2.21 5.08 -7.39
C PHE A 107 -0.94 5.53 -6.64
N ALA A 108 -0.09 6.34 -7.26
CA ALA A 108 1.17 6.77 -6.65
C ALA A 108 0.95 7.62 -5.38
N ALA A 109 -0.02 8.54 -5.42
CA ALA A 109 -0.38 9.34 -4.26
C ALA A 109 -0.94 8.46 -3.12
N ASN A 110 -1.83 7.52 -3.47
CA ASN A 110 -2.35 6.54 -2.54
C ASN A 110 -1.23 5.69 -1.94
N ALA A 111 -0.29 5.18 -2.73
CA ALA A 111 0.81 4.39 -2.24
C ALA A 111 1.72 5.19 -1.30
N LEU A 112 2.04 6.45 -1.62
CA LEU A 112 2.81 7.31 -0.73
C LEU A 112 2.11 7.58 0.60
N LEU A 113 0.81 7.86 0.58
CA LEU A 113 0.05 8.19 1.79
C LEU A 113 -0.29 6.95 2.64
N LEU A 114 -0.75 5.88 2.00
CA LEU A 114 -1.20 4.68 2.71
C LEU A 114 0.00 3.79 3.08
N ALA A 115 0.87 3.48 2.11
CA ALA A 115 2.02 2.63 2.36
C ALA A 115 3.20 3.43 2.93
N GLY A 116 3.57 4.55 2.31
CA GLY A 116 4.73 5.34 2.72
C GLY A 116 4.59 5.90 4.14
N VAL A 117 3.56 6.72 4.38
CA VAL A 117 3.32 7.32 5.71
C VAL A 117 2.97 6.25 6.73
N GLY A 118 2.13 5.27 6.37
CA GLY A 118 1.75 4.18 7.27
C GLY A 118 2.95 3.38 7.77
N VAL A 119 3.85 2.99 6.88
CA VAL A 119 5.09 2.28 7.23
C VAL A 119 6.03 3.18 8.03
N ALA A 120 6.22 4.44 7.61
CA ALA A 120 7.10 5.39 8.31
C ALA A 120 6.63 5.63 9.76
N ALA A 121 5.34 5.82 9.97
CA ALA A 121 4.76 5.99 11.31
C ALA A 121 4.85 4.71 12.17
N SER A 122 4.92 3.54 11.52
CA SER A 122 5.03 2.24 12.20
C SER A 122 6.47 1.86 12.54
N HIS A 123 7.46 2.59 12.04
CA HIS A 123 8.89 2.29 12.17
C HIS A 123 9.58 3.19 13.23
N ALA A 124 8.88 3.52 14.31
CA ALA A 124 9.41 4.22 15.47
C ALA A 124 9.74 3.22 16.59
#